data_AF-A0A2V8UUA3-F1
#
_entry.id   AF-A0A2V8UUA3-F1
#
_cell.length_a   1.000
_cell.length_b   1.000
_cell.length_c   1.000
_cell.angle_alpha   90.00
_cell.angle_beta   90.00
_cell.angle_gamma   90.00
#
_symmetry.space_group_name_H-M   'P 1'
#
loop_
_entity.id
_entity.type
_entity.pdbx_description
1 polymer ?
#
loop_
_entity_poly.entity_id
_entity_poly.type
_entity_poly.pdbx_seq_one_letter_code
_entity_poly.pdbx_strand_id
1 'polypeptide(L)'
;MANLTIKDLPEKLHKQLKKTAKSQGRSLNSYVISVLKLSEEEHARRQRMREGWREYREFMKSLPYMGDSTPLIREDREHGHD
;
A
#
# COMPACT_ATOMS: atom_id res chain seq x y z
N MET A 1 -10.42 -0.50 -26.57
CA MET A 1 -10.36 0.55 -25.52
C MET A 1 -11.72 0.65 -24.88
N ALA A 2 -11.77 0.62 -23.54
CA ALA A 2 -13.00 0.82 -22.80
C ALA A 2 -13.13 2.30 -22.40
N ASN A 3 -14.34 2.84 -22.48
CA ASN A 3 -14.63 4.19 -22.01
C ASN A 3 -15.30 4.10 -20.63
N LEU A 4 -14.77 4.85 -19.66
CA LEU A 4 -15.36 4.97 -18.34
C LEU A 4 -16.13 6.29 -18.26
N THR A 5 -17.41 6.22 -17.88
CA THR A 5 -18.21 7.40 -17.57
C THR A 5 -18.61 7.35 -16.11
N ILE A 6 -18.26 8.41 -15.37
CA ILE A 6 -18.64 8.56 -13.97
C ILE A 6 -19.89 9.45 -13.93
N LYS A 7 -21.02 8.87 -13.51
CA LYS A 7 -22.28 9.61 -13.31
C LYS A 7 -22.33 10.18 -11.90
N ASP A 8 -23.06 11.28 -11.74
CA ASP A 8 -23.35 11.91 -10.44
C ASP A 8 -22.10 12.30 -9.64
N LEU A 9 -21.01 12.67 -10.33
CA LEU A 9 -19.79 13.13 -9.69
C LEU A 9 -20.04 14.46 -8.96
N PRO A 10 -19.83 14.54 -7.63
CA PRO A 10 -20.04 15.79 -6.90
C PRO A 10 -19.22 16.94 -7.50
N GLU A 11 -19.86 18.09 -7.73
CA GLU A 11 -19.23 19.20 -8.43
C GLU A 11 -17.95 19.70 -7.72
N LYS A 12 -17.97 19.71 -6.39
CA LYS A 12 -16.80 20.03 -5.56
C LYS A 12 -15.63 19.10 -5.84
N LEU A 13 -15.89 17.80 -5.94
CA LEU A 13 -14.88 16.78 -6.24
C LEU A 13 -14.35 16.96 -7.67
N HIS A 14 -15.23 17.16 -8.65
CA HIS A 14 -14.81 17.43 -10.04
C HIS A 14 -13.89 18.65 -10.14
N LYS A 15 -14.22 19.76 -9.47
CA LYS A 15 -13.39 20.97 -9.42
C LYS A 15 -12.03 20.71 -8.79
N GLN A 16 -11.98 19.97 -7.69
CA GLN A 16 -10.73 19.61 -7.02
C GLN A 16 -9.85 18.73 -7.93
N LEU A 17 -10.40 17.67 -8.53
CA LEU A 17 -9.67 16.81 -9.45
C LEU A 17 -9.08 17.60 -10.63
N LYS A 18 -9.86 18.52 -11.21
CA LYS A 18 -9.40 19.38 -12.30
C LYS A 18 -8.29 20.34 -11.87
N LYS A 19 -8.39 20.92 -10.66
CA LYS A 19 -7.36 21.79 -10.08
C LYS A 19 -6.04 21.02 -9.88
N THR A 20 -6.12 19.83 -9.29
CA THR A 20 -4.96 18.97 -9.03
C THR A 20 -4.31 18.46 -10.31
N ALA A 21 -5.11 18.06 -11.31
CA ALA A 21 -4.59 17.67 -12.61
C ALA A 21 -3.82 18.83 -13.26
N LYS A 22 -4.39 20.05 -13.23
CA LYS A 22 -3.75 21.25 -13.77
C LYS A 22 -2.44 21.59 -13.04
N SER A 23 -2.40 21.50 -11.71
CA SER A 23 -1.17 21.78 -10.95
C SER A 23 -0.06 20.78 -11.23
N GLN A 24 -0.38 19.58 -11.72
CA GLN A 24 0.58 18.57 -12.15
C GLN A 24 0.92 18.65 -13.65
N GLY A 25 0.41 19.65 -14.38
CA GLY A 25 0.61 19.77 -15.83
C GLY A 25 -0.06 18.66 -16.65
N ARG A 26 -1.11 18.04 -16.11
CA ARG A 26 -1.80 16.87 -16.70
C ARG A 26 -3.21 17.21 -17.14
N SER A 27 -3.73 16.47 -18.12
CA SER A 27 -5.16 16.49 -18.42
C SER A 27 -5.93 15.78 -17.29
N LEU A 28 -7.21 16.10 -17.13
CA LEU A 28 -8.05 15.43 -16.13
C LEU A 28 -8.10 13.91 -16.37
N ASN A 29 -8.20 13.49 -17.63
CA ASN A 29 -8.25 12.07 -17.99
C ASN A 29 -6.94 11.35 -17.61
N SER A 30 -5.77 11.91 -17.96
CA SER A 30 -4.50 11.27 -17.62
C SER A 30 -4.26 11.24 -16.11
N TYR A 31 -4.71 12.27 -15.39
CA TYR A 31 -4.69 12.29 -13.94
C TYR A 31 -5.58 11.19 -13.33
N VAL A 32 -6.84 11.07 -13.76
CA VAL A 32 -7.76 10.02 -13.27
C VAL A 32 -7.19 8.62 -13.54
N ILE A 33 -6.65 8.37 -14.73
CA ILE A 33 -6.00 7.09 -15.05
C ILE A 33 -4.84 6.81 -14.09
N SER A 34 -4.02 7.81 -13.77
CA SER A 34 -2.90 7.64 -12.84
C SER A 34 -3.37 7.28 -11.42
N VAL A 35 -4.45 7.91 -10.96
CA VAL A 35 -5.04 7.63 -9.64
C VAL A 35 -5.59 6.20 -9.60
N LEU A 36 -6.27 5.76 -10.65
CA LEU A 36 -6.79 4.39 -10.74
C LEU A 36 -5.66 3.35 -10.71
N LYS A 37 -4.55 3.59 -11.43
CA LYS A 37 -3.37 2.70 -11.40
C LYS A 37 -2.77 2.59 -10.01
N LEU A 38 -2.56 3.72 -9.34
CA LEU A 38 -2.04 3.74 -7.97
C LEU A 38 -2.96 3.02 -6.98
N SER A 39 -4.28 3.16 -7.16
CA SER A 39 -5.27 2.45 -6.36
C SER A 39 -5.15 0.93 -6.53
N GLU A 40 -5.08 0.45 -7.77
CA GLU A 40 -4.91 -0.98 -8.07
C GLU A 40 -3.58 -1.55 -7.51
N GLU A 41 -2.48 -0.82 -7.68
CA GLU A 41 -1.16 -1.20 -7.15
C GLU A 41 -1.17 -1.30 -5.63
N GLU A 42 -1.79 -0.33 -4.95
CA GLU A 42 -1.96 -0.32 -3.50
C GLU A 42 -2.83 -1.49 -3.01
N HIS A 43 -3.93 -1.76 -3.70
CA HIS A 43 -4.79 -2.91 -3.40
C HIS A 43 -4.04 -4.23 -3.55
N ALA A 44 -3.32 -4.42 -4.66
CA ALA A 44 -2.50 -5.60 -4.90
C ALA A 44 -1.38 -5.76 -3.86
N ARG A 45 -0.73 -4.66 -3.45
CA ARG A 45 0.27 -4.67 -2.38
C ARG A 45 -0.34 -5.15 -1.06
N ARG A 46 -1.50 -4.61 -0.67
CA ARG A 46 -2.19 -5.02 0.57
C ARG A 46 -2.64 -6.47 0.56
N GLN A 47 -3.09 -6.99 -0.58
CA GLN A 47 -3.45 -8.41 -0.71
C GLN A 47 -2.23 -9.31 -0.52
N ARG A 48 -1.13 -9.04 -1.22
CA ARG A 48 0.13 -9.80 -1.05
C ARG A 48 0.64 -9.75 0.38
N MET A 49 0.59 -8.60 1.04
CA MET A 49 0.95 -8.50 2.46
C MET A 49 0.04 -9.38 3.33
N ARG A 50 -1.27 -9.38 3.11
CA ARG A 50 -2.22 -10.21 3.87
C ARG A 50 -2.00 -11.71 3.66
N GLU A 51 -1.59 -12.12 2.46
CA GLU A 51 -1.22 -13.51 2.16
C GLU A 51 0.08 -13.88 2.87
N GLY A 52 1.13 -13.07 2.72
CA GLY A 52 2.40 -13.28 3.43
C GLY A 52 2.24 -13.29 4.95
N TRP A 53 1.37 -12.44 5.52
CA TRP A 53 1.07 -12.46 6.96
C TRP A 53 0.36 -13.75 7.42
N ARG A 54 -0.46 -14.36 6.56
CA ARG A 54 -1.09 -15.65 6.87
C ARG A 54 -0.05 -16.77 6.85
N GLU A 55 0.77 -16.83 5.81
CA GLU A 55 1.84 -17.82 5.68
C GLU A 55 2.87 -17.70 6.81
N TYR A 56 3.28 -16.47 7.13
CA TYR A 56 4.17 -16.19 8.26
C TYR A 56 3.57 -16.64 9.59
N ARG A 57 2.27 -16.39 9.82
CA ARG A 57 1.60 -16.81 11.05
C ARG A 57 1.52 -18.34 11.16
N GLU A 58 1.21 -19.04 10.08
CA GLU A 58 1.17 -20.50 10.08
C GLU A 58 2.58 -21.09 10.27
N PHE A 59 3.60 -20.51 9.65
CA PHE A 59 5.00 -20.87 9.91
C PHE A 59 5.37 -20.67 11.38
N MET A 60 5.07 -19.50 11.97
CA MET A 60 5.35 -19.22 13.38
C MET A 60 4.64 -20.19 14.34
N LYS A 61 3.43 -20.67 14.00
CA LYS A 61 2.74 -21.71 14.79
C LYS A 61 3.40 -23.08 14.66
N SER A 62 4.02 -23.37 13.53
CA SER A 62 4.69 -24.66 13.28
C SER A 62 6.05 -24.77 13.98
N LEU A 63 6.62 -23.64 14.39
CA LEU A 63 7.90 -23.62 15.10
C LEU A 63 7.71 -24.08 16.56
N PRO A 64 8.65 -24.87 17.10
CA PRO A 64 8.68 -25.17 18.53
C PRO A 64 8.85 -23.88 19.33
N TYR A 65 8.38 -23.87 20.58
CA TYR A 65 8.57 -22.73 21.48
C TYR A 65 10.06 -22.44 21.65
N MET A 66 10.53 -21.44 20.92
CA MET A 66 11.80 -20.78 21.16
C MET A 66 11.50 -19.78 22.27
N GLY A 67 12.12 -19.93 23.44
CA GLY A 67 11.91 -19.02 24.58
C GLY A 67 12.13 -17.55 24.21
N ASP A 68 11.78 -16.63 25.12
CA ASP A 68 11.88 -15.19 24.86
C ASP A 68 13.30 -14.80 24.43
N SER A 69 13.43 -14.51 23.14
CA SER A 69 14.70 -14.14 22.50
C SER A 69 14.94 -12.63 22.52
N THR A 70 14.01 -11.86 23.11
CA THR A 70 14.12 -10.41 23.26
C THR A 70 15.39 -9.95 23.99
N PRO A 71 15.91 -10.66 25.02
CA PRO A 71 17.18 -10.30 25.65
C PRO A 71 18.37 -10.40 24.68
N LEU A 72 18.46 -11.49 23.91
CA LEU A 72 19.54 -11.73 22.95
C LEU A 72 19.54 -10.71 21.81
N ILE A 73 18.36 -10.34 21.31
CA ILE A 73 18.23 -9.31 20.25
C ILE A 73 18.61 -7.92 20.76
N ARG A 74 18.38 -7.62 22.04
CA ARG A 74 18.81 -6.36 22.66
C ARG A 74 20.31 -6.30 22.83
N GLU A 75 20.91 -7.37 23.35
CA GLU A 75 22.37 -7.49 23.50
C GLU A 75 23.08 -7.36 22.15
N ASP A 76 22.58 -8.01 21.09
CA ASP A 76 23.17 -7.92 19.74
C ASP A 76 23.08 -6.49 19.14
N ARG A 77 22.02 -5.74 19.49
CA ARG A 77 21.86 -4.34 19.08
C ARG A 77 22.75 -3.38 19.86
N GLU A 78 23.06 -3.71 21.11
CA GLU A 78 23.92 -2.93 22.00
C GLU A 78 25.41 -3.23 21.79
N HIS A 79 25.75 -4.44 21.34
CA HIS A 79 27.13 -4.91 21.16
C HIS A 79 27.58 -5.11 19.70
N GLY A 80 26.68 -5.03 18.71
CA GLY A 80 26.98 -5.24 17.28
C GLY A 80 27.74 -4.11 16.58
N HIS A 81 28.49 -3.28 17.32
CA HIS A 81 29.24 -2.14 16.80
C HIS A 81 30.63 -2.06 17.47
N ASP A 82 31.48 -3.05 17.21
CA ASP A 82 32.94 -2.98 17.34
C ASP A 82 33.61 -3.57 16.08
#